data_AF-A0A2V8THJ8-F1
#
_entry.id   AF-A0A2V8THJ8-F1
#
_cell.length_a   1.000
_cell.length_b   1.000
_cell.length_c   1.000
_cell.angle_alpha   90.00
_cell.angle_beta   90.00
_cell.angle_gamma   90.00
#
_symmetry.space_group_name_H-M   'P 1'
#
loop_
_entity.id
_entity.type
_entity.pdbx_description
1 polymer ?
#
loop_
_entity_poly.entity_id
_entity_poly.type
_entity_poly.pdbx_seq_one_letter_code
_entity_poly.pdbx_strand_id
1 'polypeptide(L)'
;MARTRRADYQRSNRIRTLPLSDPEQAAIAAHRLLQTRDAIGRRALASGLLAVLSTQTGVRVPDLVVPDEHQPHRRSGGRIVYSLQGDYRRRAPSADDPTVARGGRPLGRIRVLNRTPARGDVVRPSAFLNTLLHEFCHHYDAERLGILHSFHTSGFYARIRHLRDQIEAGAGDGLEDGVAAPALLEEGPLPLLERLWSIIRGL
;
A
#
# COMPACT_ATOMS: atom_id res chain seq x y z
N MET A 1 -6.65 -27.74 -3.63
CA MET A 1 -5.94 -26.46 -3.36
C MET A 1 -5.66 -25.61 -4.61
N ALA A 2 -5.27 -26.17 -5.78
CA ALA A 2 -4.99 -25.36 -6.99
C ALA A 2 -6.19 -24.60 -7.59
N ARG A 3 -7.41 -25.14 -7.49
CA ARG A 3 -8.65 -24.51 -7.99
C ARG A 3 -8.93 -23.14 -7.35
N THR A 4 -8.64 -22.98 -6.06
CA THR A 4 -8.89 -21.74 -5.31
C THR A 4 -7.97 -20.61 -5.77
N ARG A 5 -6.67 -20.89 -6.01
CA ARG A 5 -5.71 -19.86 -6.47
C ARG A 5 -6.06 -19.28 -7.84
N ARG A 6 -6.49 -20.11 -8.79
CA ARG A 6 -6.90 -19.64 -10.13
C ARG A 6 -8.18 -18.80 -10.05
N ALA A 7 -9.15 -19.23 -9.23
CA ALA A 7 -10.39 -18.48 -9.01
C ALA A 7 -10.11 -17.12 -8.35
N ASP A 8 -9.26 -17.10 -7.32
CA ASP A 8 -8.82 -15.89 -6.62
C ASP A 8 -8.07 -14.92 -7.55
N TYR A 9 -7.17 -15.45 -8.39
CA TYR A 9 -6.49 -14.65 -9.42
C TYR A 9 -7.50 -14.02 -10.38
N GLN A 10 -8.42 -14.80 -10.96
CA GLN A 10 -9.43 -14.31 -11.89
C GLN A 10 -10.37 -13.29 -11.24
N ARG A 11 -10.68 -13.47 -9.95
CA ARG A 11 -11.50 -12.54 -9.19
C ARG A 11 -10.76 -11.23 -8.92
N SER A 12 -9.50 -11.29 -8.46
CA SER A 12 -8.64 -10.11 -8.31
C SER A 12 -8.49 -9.36 -9.62
N ASN A 13 -8.34 -10.07 -10.74
CA ASN A 13 -8.13 -9.45 -12.05
C ASN A 13 -9.35 -8.71 -12.61
N ARG A 14 -10.58 -9.14 -12.25
CA ARG A 14 -11.84 -8.53 -12.72
C ARG A 14 -12.19 -7.23 -12.01
N ILE A 15 -11.80 -7.10 -10.75
CA ILE A 15 -12.10 -5.92 -9.93
C ILE A 15 -10.97 -4.91 -10.17
N ARG A 16 -11.30 -3.71 -10.63
CA ARG A 16 -10.28 -2.73 -11.06
C ARG A 16 -10.31 -1.43 -10.27
N THR A 17 -11.31 -1.26 -9.42
CA THR A 17 -11.56 -0.03 -8.68
C THR A 17 -11.55 -0.29 -7.18
N LEU A 18 -11.14 0.73 -6.44
CA LEU A 18 -11.20 0.83 -4.99
C LEU A 18 -11.70 2.25 -4.71
N PRO A 19 -13.02 2.47 -4.64
CA PRO A 19 -13.60 3.80 -4.49
C PRO A 19 -13.43 4.33 -3.08
N LEU A 20 -13.20 5.64 -2.99
CA LEU A 20 -13.18 6.43 -1.77
C LEU A 20 -14.46 7.28 -1.72
N SER A 21 -15.14 7.31 -0.57
CA SER A 21 -16.33 8.14 -0.40
C SER A 21 -16.00 9.61 -0.18
N ASP A 22 -14.78 9.92 0.27
CA ASP A 22 -14.29 11.28 0.51
C ASP A 22 -12.79 11.36 0.14
N PRO A 23 -12.47 11.50 -1.16
CA PRO A 23 -11.08 11.58 -1.63
C PRO A 23 -10.27 12.74 -1.03
N GLU A 24 -10.92 13.86 -0.71
CA GLU A 24 -10.28 15.06 -0.13
C GLU A 24 -9.74 14.75 1.28
N GLN A 25 -10.53 14.10 2.14
CA GLN A 25 -10.07 13.69 3.47
C GLN A 25 -8.86 12.74 3.39
N ALA A 26 -8.87 11.81 2.43
CA ALA A 26 -7.74 10.92 2.20
C ALA A 26 -6.50 11.69 1.69
N ALA A 27 -6.69 12.68 0.82
CA ALA A 27 -5.64 13.56 0.32
C ALA A 27 -4.98 14.38 1.43
N ILE A 28 -5.76 14.99 2.33
CA ILE A 28 -5.25 15.74 3.48
C ILE A 28 -4.38 14.84 4.38
N ALA A 29 -4.86 13.63 4.68
CA ALA A 29 -4.11 12.67 5.50
C ALA A 29 -2.80 12.22 4.81
N ALA A 30 -2.85 11.96 3.50
CA ALA A 30 -1.68 11.61 2.71
C ALA A 30 -0.66 12.76 2.65
N HIS A 31 -1.11 14.00 2.46
CA HIS A 31 -0.25 15.18 2.44
C HIS A 31 0.50 15.35 3.77
N ARG A 32 -0.19 15.21 4.91
CA ARG A 32 0.44 15.24 6.24
C ARG A 32 1.51 14.15 6.38
N LEU A 33 1.23 12.93 5.94
CA LEU A 33 2.19 11.82 5.96
C LEU A 33 3.44 12.11 5.09
N LEU A 34 3.29 12.81 3.97
CA LEU A 34 4.42 13.16 3.11
C LEU A 34 5.41 14.15 3.78
N GLN A 35 4.97 14.90 4.79
CA GLN A 35 5.81 15.85 5.53
C GLN A 35 6.67 15.20 6.63
N THR A 36 6.49 13.90 6.92
CA THR A 36 7.26 13.19 7.96
C THR A 36 8.25 12.17 7.39
N ARG A 37 9.36 11.97 8.11
CA ARG A 37 10.48 11.12 7.70
C ARG A 37 10.90 10.11 8.76
N ASP A 38 10.69 10.42 10.03
CA ASP A 38 11.03 9.51 11.11
C ASP A 38 9.97 8.40 11.26
N ALA A 39 10.39 7.26 11.81
CA ALA A 39 9.53 6.08 11.90
C ALA A 39 8.32 6.27 12.84
N ILE A 40 8.46 7.06 13.90
CA ILE A 40 7.39 7.29 14.89
C ILE A 40 6.31 8.19 14.28
N GLY A 41 6.70 9.32 13.70
CA GLY A 41 5.81 10.25 13.00
C GLY A 41 5.12 9.57 11.82
N ARG A 42 5.86 8.78 11.02
CA ARG A 42 5.27 7.97 9.95
C ARG A 42 4.27 6.97 10.47
N ARG A 43 4.55 6.24 11.55
CA ARG A 43 3.59 5.30 12.14
C ARG A 43 2.31 6.01 12.55
N ALA A 44 2.40 7.15 13.24
CA ALA A 44 1.23 7.90 13.68
C ALA A 44 0.38 8.39 12.48
N LEU A 45 1.01 9.10 11.54
CA LEU A 45 0.31 9.71 10.40
C LEU A 45 -0.20 8.66 9.41
N ALA A 46 0.55 7.59 9.16
CA ALA A 46 0.10 6.49 8.33
C ALA A 46 -1.04 5.70 8.99
N SER A 47 -1.05 5.54 10.31
CA SER A 47 -2.19 4.91 11.00
C SER A 47 -3.46 5.76 10.85
N GLY A 48 -3.33 7.10 10.90
CA GLY A 48 -4.42 8.03 10.60
C GLY A 48 -4.94 7.88 9.17
N LEU A 49 -4.05 7.85 8.18
CA LEU A 49 -4.44 7.61 6.78
C LEU A 49 -5.13 6.24 6.62
N LEU A 50 -4.59 5.17 7.21
CA LEU A 50 -5.21 3.84 7.18
C LEU A 50 -6.61 3.85 7.80
N ALA A 51 -6.83 4.60 8.88
CA ALA A 51 -8.15 4.74 9.49
C ALA A 51 -9.14 5.43 8.53
N VAL A 52 -8.73 6.52 7.88
CA VAL A 52 -9.54 7.21 6.86
C VAL A 52 -9.90 6.25 5.73
N LEU A 53 -8.91 5.60 5.11
CA LEU A 53 -9.13 4.68 4.00
C LEU A 53 -10.02 3.49 4.40
N SER A 54 -9.82 2.95 5.60
CA SER A 54 -10.60 1.82 6.11
C SER A 54 -12.08 2.20 6.29
N THR A 55 -12.35 3.35 6.91
CA THR A 55 -13.70 3.89 7.08
C THR A 55 -14.40 4.07 5.74
N GLN A 56 -13.75 4.72 4.78
CA GLN A 56 -14.35 5.01 3.47
C GLN A 56 -14.58 3.77 2.60
N THR A 57 -13.80 2.72 2.82
CA THR A 57 -13.90 1.46 2.03
C THR A 57 -14.69 0.36 2.75
N GLY A 58 -15.11 0.60 3.99
CA GLY A 58 -15.87 -0.35 4.80
C GLY A 58 -15.07 -1.56 5.26
N VAL A 59 -13.74 -1.45 5.37
CA VAL A 59 -12.90 -2.50 5.97
C VAL A 59 -12.47 -2.09 7.39
N ARG A 60 -12.11 -3.06 8.22
CA ARG A 60 -11.55 -2.77 9.55
C ARG A 60 -10.17 -2.15 9.43
N VAL A 61 -9.80 -1.30 10.37
CA VAL A 61 -8.46 -0.69 10.39
C VAL A 61 -7.39 -1.77 10.67
N PRO A 62 -6.35 -1.92 9.81
CA PRO A 62 -5.26 -2.85 10.08
C PRO A 62 -4.31 -2.29 11.14
N ASP A 63 -3.63 -3.19 11.84
CA ASP A 63 -2.48 -2.84 12.69
C ASP A 63 -1.30 -2.38 11.81
N LEU A 64 -0.57 -1.34 12.22
CA LEU A 64 0.58 -0.81 11.48
C LEU A 64 1.84 -0.80 12.35
N VAL A 65 2.90 -1.36 11.77
CA VAL A 65 4.27 -1.20 12.27
C VAL A 65 5.16 -0.53 11.23
N VAL A 66 5.98 0.41 11.68
CA VAL A 66 6.97 1.11 10.86
C VAL A 66 8.35 0.93 11.50
N PRO A 67 9.04 -0.20 11.26
CA PRO A 67 10.36 -0.43 11.81
C PRO A 67 11.38 0.55 11.22
N ASP A 68 12.25 1.12 12.07
CA ASP A 68 13.38 1.96 11.63
C ASP A 68 14.62 1.10 11.32
N GLU A 69 14.42 0.04 10.54
CA GLU A 69 15.43 -0.95 10.19
C GLU A 69 15.64 -1.04 8.67
N HIS A 70 16.79 -1.56 8.26
CA HIS A 70 17.09 -1.78 6.84
C HIS A 70 16.07 -2.72 6.20
N GLN A 71 15.64 -2.38 4.98
CA GLN A 71 14.88 -3.32 4.16
C GLN A 71 15.65 -4.63 3.97
N PRO A 72 15.03 -5.79 4.27
CA PRO A 72 15.56 -7.09 3.89
C PRO A 72 15.82 -7.12 2.39
N HIS A 73 16.99 -7.57 1.98
CA HIS A 73 17.39 -7.54 0.58
C HIS A 73 18.29 -8.72 0.22
N ARG A 74 18.36 -9.01 -1.08
CA ARG A 74 19.25 -10.03 -1.65
C ARG A 74 20.16 -9.40 -2.69
N ARG A 75 21.42 -9.84 -2.71
CA ARG A 75 22.42 -9.41 -3.69
C ARG A 75 22.80 -10.56 -4.63
N SER A 76 23.07 -10.22 -5.88
CA SER A 76 23.68 -11.11 -6.87
C SER A 76 24.61 -10.28 -7.76
N GLY A 77 25.84 -10.75 -7.99
CA GLY A 77 26.85 -10.00 -8.75
C GLY A 77 27.12 -8.59 -8.21
N GLY A 78 27.10 -8.41 -6.89
CA GLY A 78 27.29 -7.09 -6.25
C GLY A 78 26.08 -6.14 -6.32
N ARG A 79 25.03 -6.49 -7.06
CA ARG A 79 23.82 -5.66 -7.23
C ARG A 79 22.70 -6.15 -6.32
N ILE A 80 21.89 -5.24 -5.80
CA ILE A 80 20.63 -5.60 -5.14
C ILE A 80 19.67 -6.08 -6.23
N VAL A 81 19.25 -7.33 -6.11
CA VAL A 81 18.24 -7.94 -7.00
C VAL A 81 16.85 -7.93 -6.37
N TYR A 82 16.78 -7.82 -5.05
CA TYR A 82 15.54 -7.87 -4.28
C TYR A 82 15.61 -6.91 -3.10
N SER A 83 14.52 -6.22 -2.79
CA SER A 83 14.30 -5.67 -1.45
C SER A 83 12.82 -5.72 -1.06
N LEU A 84 12.57 -6.01 0.22
CA LEU A 84 11.23 -5.99 0.80
C LEU A 84 10.97 -4.62 1.43
N GLN A 85 10.10 -3.81 0.81
CA GLN A 85 9.75 -2.46 1.26
C GLN A 85 8.65 -2.47 2.31
N GLY A 86 7.72 -3.42 2.22
CA GLY A 86 6.62 -3.62 3.14
C GLY A 86 5.99 -4.99 2.94
N ASP A 87 5.11 -5.38 3.86
CA ASP A 87 4.26 -6.57 3.72
C ASP A 87 2.95 -6.44 4.49
N TYR A 88 1.90 -6.98 3.90
CA TYR A 88 0.62 -7.26 4.53
C TYR A 88 0.53 -8.71 4.97
N ARG A 89 0.02 -8.93 6.19
CA ARG A 89 -0.35 -10.25 6.68
C ARG A 89 -1.75 -10.21 7.27
N ARG A 90 -2.56 -11.19 6.90
CA ARG A 90 -3.83 -11.47 7.56
C ARG A 90 -3.63 -12.53 8.63
N ARG A 91 -3.99 -12.20 9.86
CA ARG A 91 -4.01 -13.11 11.01
C ARG A 91 -5.24 -14.03 10.93
N ALA A 92 -5.14 -15.19 11.56
CA ALA A 92 -6.30 -16.05 11.77
C ALA A 92 -7.30 -15.37 12.73
N PRO A 93 -8.61 -15.45 12.45
CA PRO A 93 -9.63 -14.99 13.38
C PRO A 93 -9.57 -15.70 14.74
N SER A 94 -10.00 -15.02 15.80
CA SER A 94 -10.21 -15.62 17.11
C SER A 94 -11.37 -16.62 17.05
N ALA A 95 -11.34 -17.62 17.93
CA ALA A 95 -12.44 -18.56 18.06
C ALA A 95 -13.69 -17.89 18.68
N ASP A 96 -13.47 -17.01 19.66
CA ASP A 96 -14.53 -16.34 20.43
C ASP A 96 -15.17 -15.17 19.66
N ASP A 97 -14.39 -14.53 18.78
CA ASP A 97 -14.83 -13.40 17.98
C ASP A 97 -14.13 -13.43 16.61
N PRO A 98 -14.83 -13.81 15.52
CA PRO A 98 -14.24 -13.91 14.20
C PRO A 98 -13.91 -12.53 13.59
N THR A 99 -14.26 -11.43 14.26
CA THR A 99 -13.98 -10.07 13.82
C THR A 99 -12.58 -9.58 14.18
N VAL A 100 -11.92 -10.25 15.13
CA VAL A 100 -10.58 -9.93 15.62
C VAL A 100 -9.68 -11.15 15.57
N ALA A 101 -8.37 -10.95 15.65
CA ALA A 101 -7.41 -12.01 15.86
C ALA A 101 -7.28 -12.32 17.37
N ARG A 102 -6.62 -13.44 17.68
CA ARG A 102 -6.30 -13.83 19.07
C ARG A 102 -5.74 -12.64 19.87
N GLY A 103 -6.29 -12.44 21.08
CA GLY A 103 -5.91 -11.36 21.97
C GLY A 103 -6.48 -9.99 21.56
N GLY A 104 -7.60 -9.96 20.85
CA GLY A 104 -8.32 -8.73 20.49
C GLY A 104 -7.62 -7.86 19.45
N ARG A 105 -6.65 -8.41 18.71
CA ARG A 105 -5.86 -7.63 17.74
C ARG A 105 -6.59 -7.50 16.40
N PRO A 106 -6.33 -6.47 15.60
CA PRO A 106 -6.83 -6.41 14.22
C PRO A 106 -6.40 -7.63 13.39
N LEU A 107 -7.28 -8.08 12.50
CA LEU A 107 -6.99 -9.20 11.58
C LEU A 107 -5.88 -8.84 10.59
N GLY A 108 -5.89 -7.63 10.05
CA GLY A 108 -4.84 -7.14 9.17
C GLY A 108 -3.64 -6.60 9.94
N ARG A 109 -2.43 -6.87 9.46
CA ARG A 109 -1.20 -6.21 9.88
C ARG A 109 -0.43 -5.75 8.65
N ILE A 110 -0.13 -4.46 8.58
CA ILE A 110 0.75 -3.86 7.59
C ILE A 110 2.09 -3.55 8.24
N ARG A 111 3.18 -3.81 7.52
CA ARG A 111 4.52 -3.37 7.87
C ARG A 111 5.11 -2.57 6.72
N VAL A 112 5.71 -1.41 7.01
CA VAL A 112 6.45 -0.60 6.03
C VAL A 112 7.81 -0.22 6.61
N LEU A 113 8.90 -0.55 5.92
CA LEU A 113 10.27 -0.37 6.40
C LEU A 113 10.73 1.07 6.16
N ASN A 114 11.28 1.71 7.19
CA ASN A 114 11.65 3.13 7.11
C ASN A 114 13.05 3.38 6.52
N ARG A 115 13.92 2.37 6.43
CA ARG A 115 15.30 2.52 5.90
C ARG A 115 15.54 1.71 4.63
N THR A 116 16.24 2.32 3.67
CA THR A 116 16.63 1.69 2.40
C THR A 116 17.58 0.50 2.61
N PRO A 117 17.63 -0.48 1.69
CA PRO A 117 18.29 -1.76 1.93
C PRO A 117 19.81 -1.68 2.10
N ALA A 118 20.51 -0.99 1.18
CA ALA A 118 21.98 -0.95 1.18
C ALA A 118 22.55 0.01 2.22
N ARG A 119 22.13 1.29 2.16
CA ARG A 119 22.75 2.38 2.91
C ARG A 119 22.03 2.72 4.21
N GLY A 120 20.82 2.20 4.41
CA GLY A 120 20.02 2.56 5.58
C GLY A 120 19.50 4.00 5.54
N ASP A 121 19.55 4.65 4.38
CA ASP A 121 18.99 6.00 4.21
C ASP A 121 17.48 5.98 4.49
N VAL A 122 16.95 7.07 5.03
CA VAL A 122 15.50 7.19 5.22
C VAL A 122 14.77 7.11 3.88
N VAL A 123 13.78 6.22 3.80
CA VAL A 123 12.95 6.03 2.60
C VAL A 123 12.29 7.35 2.22
N ARG A 124 12.28 7.69 0.93
CA ARG A 124 11.63 8.91 0.43
C ARG A 124 10.13 8.92 0.78
N PRO A 125 9.53 10.08 1.15
CA PRO A 125 8.12 10.14 1.54
C PRO A 125 7.15 9.52 0.53
N SER A 126 7.31 9.82 -0.77
CA SER A 126 6.48 9.25 -1.83
C SER A 126 6.62 7.73 -1.96
N ALA A 127 7.83 7.18 -1.80
CA ALA A 127 8.06 5.74 -1.82
C ALA A 127 7.42 5.04 -0.60
N PHE A 128 7.46 5.68 0.57
CA PHE A 128 6.78 5.20 1.76
C PHE A 128 5.25 5.16 1.56
N LEU A 129 4.66 6.26 1.08
CA LEU A 129 3.22 6.34 0.80
C LEU A 129 2.80 5.27 -0.22
N ASN A 130 3.54 5.12 -1.32
CA ASN A 130 3.25 4.10 -2.33
C ASN A 130 3.28 2.67 -1.76
N THR A 131 4.24 2.37 -0.89
CA THR A 131 4.31 1.07 -0.20
C THR A 131 3.11 0.89 0.71
N LEU A 132 2.74 1.91 1.48
CA LEU A 132 1.59 1.86 2.38
C LEU A 132 0.28 1.60 1.63
N LEU A 133 0.03 2.33 0.52
CA LEU A 133 -1.16 2.15 -0.31
C LEU A 133 -1.21 0.78 -0.99
N HIS A 134 -0.04 0.25 -1.38
CA HIS A 134 0.09 -1.10 -1.91
C HIS A 134 -0.35 -2.16 -0.89
N GLU A 135 0.20 -2.10 0.33
CA GLU A 135 -0.17 -3.04 1.39
C GLU A 135 -1.61 -2.85 1.87
N PHE A 136 -2.15 -1.62 1.82
CA PHE A 136 -3.57 -1.37 2.06
C PHE A 136 -4.45 -2.04 0.99
N CYS A 137 -4.05 -2.05 -0.28
CA CYS A 137 -4.80 -2.75 -1.32
C CYS A 137 -4.83 -4.28 -1.06
N HIS A 138 -3.73 -4.88 -0.59
CA HIS A 138 -3.73 -6.26 -0.13
C HIS A 138 -4.68 -6.48 1.06
N HIS A 139 -4.73 -5.52 1.98
CA HIS A 139 -5.67 -5.57 3.10
C HIS A 139 -7.14 -5.50 2.65
N TYR A 140 -7.45 -4.59 1.73
CA TYR A 140 -8.77 -4.45 1.12
C TYR A 140 -9.19 -5.74 0.40
N ASP A 141 -8.31 -6.33 -0.39
CA ASP A 141 -8.56 -7.61 -1.06
C ASP A 141 -8.90 -8.72 -0.06
N ALA A 142 -8.18 -8.79 1.06
CA ALA A 142 -8.42 -9.78 2.09
C ALA A 142 -9.76 -9.57 2.81
N GLU A 143 -10.09 -8.36 3.25
CA GLU A 143 -11.28 -8.11 4.08
C GLU A 143 -12.55 -7.83 3.26
N ARG A 144 -12.46 -7.04 2.19
CA ARG A 144 -13.63 -6.66 1.39
C ARG A 144 -13.94 -7.66 0.29
N LEU A 145 -12.90 -8.23 -0.31
CA LEU A 145 -13.06 -9.22 -1.36
C LEU A 145 -13.00 -10.63 -0.75
N GLY A 146 -12.27 -10.91 0.33
CA GLY A 146 -12.09 -12.29 0.80
C GLY A 146 -11.05 -13.06 -0.02
N ILE A 147 -10.16 -12.34 -0.71
CA ILE A 147 -9.02 -12.91 -1.44
C ILE A 147 -7.84 -12.97 -0.47
N LEU A 148 -7.73 -14.06 0.29
CA LEU A 148 -6.73 -14.21 1.34
C LEU A 148 -5.29 -14.28 0.79
N HIS A 149 -5.14 -14.73 -0.44
CA HIS A 149 -3.90 -14.66 -1.21
C HIS A 149 -4.07 -13.63 -2.32
N SER A 150 -3.92 -12.36 -1.97
CA SER A 150 -4.02 -11.27 -2.94
C SER A 150 -2.82 -11.31 -3.89
N PHE A 151 -3.08 -11.65 -5.16
CA PHE A 151 -2.10 -11.69 -6.22
C PHE A 151 -1.99 -10.33 -6.93
N HIS A 152 -0.78 -9.98 -7.35
CA HIS A 152 -0.47 -8.83 -8.19
C HIS A 152 -0.94 -9.01 -9.64
N THR A 153 -2.26 -9.09 -9.80
CA THR A 153 -2.93 -9.15 -11.10
C THR A 153 -3.05 -7.75 -11.72
N SER A 154 -3.38 -7.66 -13.01
CA SER A 154 -3.68 -6.36 -13.64
C SER A 154 -4.81 -5.62 -12.93
N GLY A 155 -5.81 -6.34 -12.39
CA GLY A 155 -6.87 -5.75 -11.57
C GLY A 155 -6.37 -5.18 -10.24
N PHE A 156 -5.42 -5.86 -9.58
CA PHE A 156 -4.76 -5.34 -8.37
C PHE A 156 -4.02 -4.03 -8.65
N TYR A 157 -3.22 -3.97 -9.72
CA TYR A 157 -2.55 -2.73 -10.10
C TYR A 157 -3.52 -1.62 -10.51
N ALA A 158 -4.65 -1.98 -11.15
CA ALA A 158 -5.69 -1.01 -11.46
C ALA A 158 -6.32 -0.42 -10.19
N ARG A 159 -6.54 -1.23 -9.13
CA ARG A 159 -7.04 -0.74 -7.84
C ARG A 159 -6.06 0.21 -7.16
N ILE A 160 -4.76 -0.12 -7.14
CA ILE A 160 -3.73 0.79 -6.60
C ILE A 160 -3.73 2.12 -7.35
N ARG A 161 -3.77 2.07 -8.68
CA ARG A 161 -3.82 3.27 -9.53
C ARG A 161 -5.06 4.10 -9.22
N HIS A 162 -6.25 3.48 -9.23
CA HIS A 162 -7.51 4.13 -8.92
C HIS A 162 -7.51 4.79 -7.52
N LEU A 163 -6.94 4.12 -6.51
CA LEU A 163 -6.80 4.69 -5.17
C LEU A 163 -5.88 5.93 -5.17
N ARG A 164 -4.73 5.84 -5.86
CA ARG A 164 -3.80 6.98 -5.97
C ARG A 164 -4.41 8.15 -6.73
N ASP A 165 -5.03 7.90 -7.88
CA ASP A 165 -5.62 8.94 -8.71
C ASP A 165 -6.70 9.72 -7.92
N GLN A 166 -7.50 9.05 -7.09
CA GLN A 166 -8.46 9.72 -6.21
C GLN A 166 -7.79 10.59 -5.14
N ILE A 167 -6.72 10.10 -4.50
CA ILE A 167 -5.96 10.87 -3.49
C ILE A 167 -5.27 12.08 -4.14
N GLU A 168 -4.74 11.92 -5.35
CA GLU A 168 -4.08 12.99 -6.11
C GLU A 168 -5.12 14.03 -6.58
N ALA A 169 -6.27 13.61 -7.09
CA ALA A 169 -7.37 14.52 -7.48
C ALA A 169 -7.97 15.26 -6.28
N GLY A 170 -8.20 14.57 -5.15
CA GLY A 170 -8.70 15.18 -3.91
C GLY A 170 -7.73 16.20 -3.30
N ALA A 171 -6.47 16.22 -3.72
CA ALA A 171 -5.53 17.27 -3.34
C ALA A 171 -5.68 18.54 -4.20
N GLY A 172 -6.19 18.41 -5.44
CA GLY A 172 -6.34 19.50 -6.41
C GLY A 172 -7.60 20.34 -6.20
N ASP A 173 -8.70 19.74 -5.75
CA ASP A 173 -9.99 20.45 -5.60
C ASP A 173 -10.10 21.29 -4.30
N GLY A 174 -9.19 21.11 -3.33
CA GLY A 174 -9.23 21.75 -2.00
C GLY A 174 -8.02 22.62 -1.63
N LEU A 175 -7.08 22.84 -2.56
CA LEU A 175 -5.82 23.59 -2.29
C LEU A 175 -5.49 24.67 -3.35
N GLU A 176 -6.46 25.16 -4.10
CA GLU A 176 -6.24 26.35 -4.93
C GLU A 176 -6.23 27.64 -4.08
N ASP A 177 -5.05 27.93 -3.54
CA ASP A 177 -4.52 29.30 -3.47
C ASP A 177 -2.99 29.22 -3.46
N GLY A 178 -2.38 29.46 -4.62
CA GLY A 178 -0.97 29.86 -4.70
C GLY A 178 -0.04 28.98 -5.55
N VAL A 179 0.20 29.47 -6.77
CA VAL A 179 1.31 29.18 -7.69
C VAL A 179 1.10 28.01 -8.67
N ALA A 180 0.60 28.37 -9.84
CA ALA A 180 0.66 27.57 -11.05
C ALA A 180 2.10 27.16 -11.39
N ALA A 181 2.30 25.87 -11.66
CA ALA A 181 3.49 25.35 -12.33
C ALA A 181 3.10 24.82 -13.73
N PRO A 182 3.94 25.05 -14.76
CA PRO A 182 3.51 24.89 -16.14
C PRO A 182 3.51 23.43 -16.60
N ALA A 183 2.61 23.14 -17.52
CA ALA A 183 2.52 21.91 -18.27
C ALA A 183 3.82 21.64 -19.06
N LEU A 184 4.37 20.44 -18.90
CA LEU A 184 5.30 19.86 -19.86
C LEU A 184 4.89 18.41 -20.15
N LEU A 185 4.40 18.25 -21.38
CA LEU A 185 4.30 16.99 -22.10
C LEU A 185 5.72 16.50 -22.40
N GLU A 186 6.10 15.33 -21.89
CA GLU A 186 7.14 14.52 -22.54
C GLU A 186 6.73 13.04 -22.51
N GLU A 187 6.52 12.51 -23.72
CA GLU A 187 6.38 11.09 -24.03
C GLU A 187 7.73 10.39 -23.77
N GLY A 188 7.80 9.59 -22.71
CA GLY A 188 8.97 8.79 -22.32
C GLY A 188 8.55 7.36 -21.91
N PRO A 189 9.46 6.37 -21.97
CA PRO A 189 9.10 4.97 -21.82
C PRO A 189 8.53 4.69 -20.42
N LEU A 190 7.51 3.83 -20.37
CA LEU A 190 6.64 3.53 -19.23
C LEU A 190 7.35 3.56 -17.85
N PRO A 191 6.73 4.18 -16.82
CA PRO A 191 7.38 4.49 -15.55
C PRO A 191 7.75 3.24 -14.74
N LEU A 192 8.83 3.38 -13.96
CA LEU A 192 9.52 2.54 -12.95
C LEU A 192 8.77 1.38 -12.26
N LEU A 193 7.44 1.29 -12.34
CA LEU A 193 6.59 0.24 -11.77
C LEU A 193 6.87 -1.16 -12.32
N GLU A 194 7.40 -1.29 -13.54
CA GLU A 194 7.82 -2.57 -14.13
C GLU A 194 9.18 -3.07 -13.58
N ARG A 195 10.02 -2.20 -13.01
CA ARG A 195 11.39 -2.55 -12.58
C ARG A 195 11.48 -3.12 -11.15
N LEU A 196 10.38 -3.13 -10.40
CA LEU A 196 10.30 -3.76 -9.08
C LEU A 196 9.87 -5.24 -9.15
N TRP A 197 9.69 -5.80 -10.34
CA TRP A 197 8.88 -7.01 -10.55
C TRP A 197 9.58 -8.19 -11.24
N SER A 198 10.85 -8.48 -10.91
CA SER A 198 11.52 -9.72 -11.36
C SER A 198 11.60 -10.87 -10.33
N ILE A 199 10.85 -10.85 -9.21
CA ILE A 199 11.01 -11.86 -8.13
C ILE A 199 9.75 -12.69 -7.81
N ILE A 200 8.72 -12.68 -8.66
CA ILE A 200 7.67 -13.72 -8.59
C ILE A 200 7.58 -14.48 -9.91
N ARG A 201 8.70 -15.08 -10.32
CA ARG A 201 8.74 -16.35 -11.06
C ARG A 201 10.03 -17.09 -10.71
N GLY A 202 9.88 -18.16 -9.94
CA GLY A 202 10.96 -19.02 -9.52
C GLY A 202 10.53 -19.89 -8.35
N LEU A 203 9.37 -20.54 -8.50
CA LEU A 203 8.88 -21.80 -7.92
C LEU A 203 7.37 -21.94 -8.22
#